data_AF-A0A836RHR6-F1
#
_entry.id   AF-A0A836RHR6-F1
#
_cell.length_a   1.000
_cell.length_b   1.000
_cell.length_c   1.000
_cell.angle_alpha   90.00
_cell.angle_beta   90.00
_cell.angle_gamma   90.00
#
_symmetry.space_group_name_H-M   'P 1'
#
loop_
_entity.id
_entity.type
_entity.pdbx_description
1 polymer ?
#
loop_
_entity_poly.entity_id
_entity_poly.type
_entity_poly.pdbx_seq_one_letter_code
_entity_poly.pdbx_strand_id
1 'polypeptide(L)' 'MSDDFDIIPSHPRCRHLLSKGIIMNAGMPEGEEVCEDEGNFWCSNTQREFGPDDQFVDDAECRDPSRSCYEAPE' A
#
# COMPACT_ATOMS: atom_id res chain seq x y z
N MET A 1 -15.53 5.06 26.80
CA MET A 1 -14.89 5.99 25.86
C MET A 1 -14.85 5.22 24.56
N SER A 2 -15.69 5.61 23.60
CA SER A 2 -15.65 5.02 22.27
C SER A 2 -14.59 5.83 21.54
N ASP A 3 -13.41 5.25 21.37
CA ASP A 3 -12.40 5.83 20.49
C ASP A 3 -12.96 5.74 19.07
N ASP A 4 -13.44 6.87 18.56
CA ASP A 4 -13.78 7.04 17.15
C ASP A 4 -12.48 6.86 16.35
N PHE A 5 -12.36 5.74 15.65
CA PHE A 5 -11.26 5.51 14.73
C PHE A 5 -11.46 6.45 13.54
N ASP A 6 -10.79 7.60 13.57
CA ASP A 6 -10.74 8.53 12.45
C ASP A 6 -10.10 7.84 11.24
N ILE A 7 -10.93 7.42 10.28
CA ILE A 7 -10.46 6.92 9.00
C ILE A 7 -9.92 8.12 8.22
N ILE A 8 -8.60 8.25 8.12
CA ILE A 8 -7.97 9.27 7.27
C ILE A 8 -8.36 8.96 5.82
N PRO A 9 -9.13 9.83 5.13
CA PRO A 9 -9.55 9.56 3.76
C PRO A 9 -8.33 9.58 2.84
N SER A 10 -7.97 8.41 2.34
CA SER A 10 -6.91 8.23 1.35
C SER A 10 -7.53 7.80 0.01
N HIS A 11 -6.92 8.23 -1.11
CA HIS A 11 -7.35 7.76 -2.43
C HIS A 11 -7.28 6.23 -2.48
N PRO A 12 -8.25 5.54 -3.11
CA PRO A 12 -8.23 4.10 -3.15
C PRO A 12 -6.98 3.59 -3.86
N ARG A 13 -6.46 2.44 -3.39
CA ARG A 13 -5.29 1.80 -4.00
C ARG A 13 -5.67 1.20 -5.34
N CYS A 14 -4.74 1.25 -6.28
CA CYS A 14 -4.85 0.57 -7.56
C CYS A 14 -5.19 -0.91 -7.33
N ARG A 15 -6.17 -1.43 -8.07
CA ARG A 15 -6.65 -2.81 -7.94
C ARG A 15 -5.57 -3.86 -8.21
N HIS A 16 -4.48 -3.47 -8.88
CA HIS A 16 -3.36 -4.34 -9.22
C HIS A 16 -2.27 -4.37 -8.14
N LEU A 17 -2.35 -3.52 -7.11
CA LEU A 17 -1.43 -3.55 -5.98
C LEU A 17 -1.73 -4.77 -5.10
N LEU A 18 -0.75 -5.66 -4.97
CA LEU A 18 -0.80 -6.80 -4.05
C LEU A 18 0.20 -6.59 -2.92
N SER A 19 -0.06 -7.19 -1.76
CA SER A 19 0.89 -7.19 -0.63
C SER A 19 1.04 -8.58 0.00
N LYS A 20 2.25 -8.91 0.49
CA LYS A 20 2.57 -10.16 1.22
C LYS A 20 2.57 -9.96 2.73
N GLY A 21 2.50 -8.72 3.19
CA GLY A 21 2.70 -8.36 4.58
C GLY A 21 1.45 -8.57 5.41
N ILE A 22 1.55 -9.41 6.44
CA ILE A 22 0.80 -9.20 7.68
C ILE A 22 1.78 -8.51 8.62
N ILE A 23 1.59 -7.21 8.88
CA ILE A 23 2.44 -6.46 9.80
C ILE A 23 1.83 -6.59 11.20
N MET A 24 2.64 -7.01 12.17
CA MET A 24 2.25 -7.10 13.58
C MET A 24 3.28 -6.36 14.43
N ASN A 25 2.86 -5.27 15.08
CA ASN A 25 3.69 -4.53 16.06
C ASN A 25 3.75 -5.24 17.43
N ALA A 26 3.48 -6.55 17.47
CA ALA A 26 3.38 -7.32 18.71
C ALA A 26 4.77 -7.48 19.37
N GLY A 27 4.92 -6.94 20.58
CA GLY A 27 6.18 -6.99 21.33
C GLY A 27 7.19 -5.88 20.98
N MET A 28 6.79 -4.91 20.16
CA MET A 28 7.60 -3.71 19.92
C MET A 28 7.52 -2.73 21.10
N PRO A 29 8.57 -1.93 21.36
CA PRO A 29 8.53 -0.84 22.32
C PRO A 29 7.42 0.17 22.01
N GLU A 30 6.89 0.82 23.05
CA GLU A 30 5.88 1.86 22.88
C GLU A 30 6.43 3.01 22.03
N GLY A 31 5.74 3.31 20.91
CA GLY A 31 6.15 4.34 19.96
C GLY A 31 7.05 3.85 18.82
N GLU A 32 7.36 2.55 18.75
CA GLU A 32 8.01 1.93 17.58
C GLU A 32 6.98 1.15 16.76
N GLU A 33 6.98 1.38 15.45
CA GLU A 33 6.14 0.68 14.48
C GLU A 33 7.02 0.15 13.35
N VAL A 34 6.64 -0.99 12.76
CA VAL A 34 7.31 -1.49 11.56
C VAL A 34 7.08 -0.49 10.43
N CYS A 35 8.17 0.00 9.80
CA CYS A 35 8.07 0.86 8.63
C CYS A 35 7.32 0.12 7.51
N GLU A 36 6.21 0.72 7.08
CA GLU A 36 5.25 0.16 6.11
C GLU A 36 5.83 0.03 4.68
N ASP A 37 7.02 0.59 4.43
CA ASP A 37 7.60 0.84 3.11
C ASP A 37 8.59 -0.22 2.61
N GLU A 38 9.00 -1.18 3.44
CA GLU A 38 9.99 -2.19 3.04
C GLU A 38 9.35 -3.36 2.24
N GLY A 39 8.99 -3.08 0.99
CA GLY A 39 9.15 -4.04 -0.11
C GLY A 39 8.17 -5.22 -0.17
N ASN A 40 7.05 -5.17 0.54
CA ASN A 40 6.06 -6.25 0.51
C ASN A 40 4.98 -6.07 -0.57
N PHE A 41 5.16 -5.15 -1.52
CA PHE A 41 4.21 -4.87 -2.60
C PHE A 41 4.69 -5.42 -3.95
N TRP A 42 3.75 -5.87 -4.78
CA TRP A 42 4.01 -6.14 -6.20
C TRP A 42 2.78 -5.88 -7.06
N CYS A 43 3.00 -5.58 -8.33
CA CYS A 43 1.92 -5.42 -9.30
C CYS A 43 1.46 -6.79 -9.81
N SER A 44 0.16 -7.05 -9.79
CA SER A 44 -0.42 -8.29 -10.31
C SER A 44 -0.26 -8.44 -11.83
N ASN A 45 -0.09 -7.34 -12.58
CA ASN A 45 0.10 -7.38 -14.04
C ASN A 45 1.52 -7.80 -14.43
N THR A 46 2.54 -7.31 -13.73
CA THR A 46 3.95 -7.58 -14.04
C THR A 46 4.54 -8.70 -13.18
N GLN A 47 3.88 -9.04 -12.06
CA GLN A 47 4.37 -9.96 -11.04
C GLN A 47 5.75 -9.51 -10.47
N ARG A 48 5.97 -8.19 -10.39
CA ARG A 48 7.23 -7.56 -9.98
C ARG A 48 6.96 -6.35 -9.08
N GLU A 49 8.03 -5.84 -8.47
CA GLU A 49 8.09 -4.58 -7.71
C GLU A 49 7.98 -3.31 -8.60
N PHE A 50 7.95 -3.48 -9.93
CA PHE A 50 7.73 -2.41 -10.91
C PHE A 50 6.42 -2.63 -11.66
N GLY A 51 5.67 -1.55 -11.84
CA GLY A 51 4.45 -1.52 -12.65
C GLY A 51 4.74 -1.61 -14.16
N PRO A 52 3.70 -1.72 -15.00
CA PRO A 52 3.85 -1.71 -16.45
C PRO A 52 4.27 -0.34 -17.02
N ASP A 53 4.24 0.70 -16.18
CA ASP A 53 4.78 2.05 -16.43
C ASP A 53 6.26 2.20 -16.03
N ASP A 54 6.93 1.09 -15.67
CA ASP A 54 8.33 1.04 -15.24
C ASP A 54 8.62 1.88 -13.96
N GLN A 55 7.57 2.20 -13.20
CA GLN A 55 7.68 2.88 -11.91
C GLN A 55 7.53 1.88 -10.75
N PHE A 56 8.11 2.23 -9.59
CA PHE A 56 8.03 1.41 -8.39
C PHE A 56 6.58 1.24 -7.91
N VAL A 57 6.35 0.14 -7.17
CA VAL A 57 5.04 -0.24 -6.65
C VAL A 57 5.09 -0.17 -5.13
N ASP A 58 4.35 0.77 -4.55
CA ASP A 58 4.16 0.91 -3.11
C ASP A 58 2.74 1.44 -2.80
N ASP A 59 2.41 1.57 -1.51
CA ASP A 59 1.08 2.02 -1.09
C ASP A 59 0.77 3.48 -1.51
N ALA A 60 1.76 4.36 -1.56
CA ALA A 60 1.58 5.77 -1.87
C ALA A 60 1.42 5.99 -3.38
N GLU A 61 2.35 5.46 -4.18
CA GLU A 61 2.42 5.61 -5.63
C GLU A 61 1.27 4.88 -6.32
N CYS A 62 0.85 3.71 -5.82
CA CYS A 62 -0.30 3.01 -6.39
C CYS A 62 -1.66 3.61 -5.99
N ARG A 63 -1.70 4.76 -5.31
CA ARG A 63 -2.93 5.55 -5.13
C ARG A 63 -3.03 6.73 -6.11
N ASP A 64 -1.99 7.00 -6.88
CA ASP A 64 -1.96 8.12 -7.81
C ASP A 64 -2.78 7.82 -9.08
N PRO A 65 -3.93 8.50 -9.30
CA PRO A 65 -4.72 8.33 -10.51
C PRO A 65 -4.04 8.91 -11.77
N SER A 66 -2.92 9.63 -11.63
CA SER A 66 -2.16 10.16 -12.77
C SER A 66 -1.31 9.09 -13.46
N ARG A 67 -1.02 7.97 -12.79
CA ARG A 67 -0.30 6.84 -13.39
C ARG A 67 -1.13 6.21 -14.49
N SER A 68 -0.52 6.01 -15.66
CA SER A 68 -1.23 5.45 -16.83
C SER A 68 -1.76 4.03 -16.62
N CYS A 69 -1.22 3.30 -15.63
CA CYS A 69 -1.64 1.95 -15.29
C CYS A 69 -2.54 1.87 -14.05
N TYR A 70 -2.92 3.00 -13.46
CA TYR A 70 -3.82 3.02 -12.31
C TYR A 70 -5.21 2.54 -12.71
N GLU A 71 -5.79 1.64 -11.92
CA GLU A 71 -7.17 1.21 -12.06
C GLU A 71 -7.83 1.15 -10.68
N ALA A 72 -8.94 1.88 -10.52
CA ALA A 72 -9.67 1.93 -9.26
C ALA A 72 -10.25 0.54 -8.89
N PRO A 73 -10.35 0.21 -7.59
CA PRO A 73 -11.04 -1.00 -7.14
C PRO A 73 -12.55 -0.87 -7.37
N GLU A 74 -13.21 -1.98 -7.72
CA GLU A 74 -14.67 -2.08 -7.89
C GLU A 74 -15.44 -2.00 -6.57
#